data_AF-A0A6P0VB70-F1
#
_entry.id   AF-A0A6P0VB70-F1
#
_cell.length_a   1.000
_cell.length_b   1.000
_cell.length_c   1.000
_cell.angle_alpha   90.00
_cell.angle_beta   90.00
_cell.angle_gamma   90.00
#
_symmetry.space_group_name_H-M   'P 1'
#
loop_
_entity.id
_entity.type
_entity.pdbx_description
1 polymer ?
#
loop_
_entity_poly.entity_id
_entity_poly.type
_entity_poly.pdbx_seq_one_letter_code
_entity_poly.pdbx_strand_id
1 'polypeptide(L)'
;MKITIITVGSRGDVQPYLALGVGLQQAGYTVRLATHDTFKDLTLRYGLDFFSVGGDIQWFFRTYYAKLLVINSIIANKNEKAIYRNSQFTRGNS
;
A
#
# COMPACT_ATOMS: atom_id res chain seq x y z
N MET A 1 -21.13 -14.60 16.27
CA MET A 1 -19.64 -14.58 16.16
C MET A 1 -19.22 -13.26 15.53
N LYS A 2 -18.06 -12.71 15.93
CA LYS A 2 -17.53 -11.45 15.40
C LYS A 2 -16.30 -11.70 14.55
N ILE A 3 -16.25 -11.11 13.35
CA ILE A 3 -15.15 -11.25 12.39
C ILE A 3 -14.54 -9.87 12.15
N THR A 4 -13.22 -9.78 12.28
CA THR A 4 -12.45 -8.60 11.89
C THR A 4 -11.65 -8.93 10.64
N ILE A 5 -11.83 -8.14 9.59
CA ILE A 5 -11.07 -8.23 8.35
C ILE A 5 -10.06 -7.08 8.36
N ILE A 6 -8.78 -7.39 8.27
CA ILE A 6 -7.70 -6.40 8.22
C ILE A 6 -7.22 -6.29 6.77
N THR A 7 -7.18 -5.08 6.22
CA THR A 7 -6.66 -4.83 4.88
C THR A 7 -5.99 -3.46 4.79
N VAL A 8 -4.88 -3.39 4.06
CA VAL A 8 -4.08 -2.18 3.83
C VAL A 8 -3.65 -2.16 2.37
N GLY A 9 -3.68 -0.98 1.76
CA GLY A 9 -3.37 -0.82 0.35
C GLY A 9 -4.21 0.25 -0.35
N SER A 10 -4.26 0.14 -1.67
CA SER A 10 -5.06 1.00 -2.55
C SER A 10 -6.54 0.61 -2.51
N ARG A 11 -7.38 1.36 -3.22
CA ARG A 11 -8.81 1.03 -3.35
C ARG A 11 -9.02 -0.37 -3.95
N GLY A 12 -8.17 -0.80 -4.88
CA GLY A 12 -8.24 -2.13 -5.48
C GLY A 12 -8.01 -3.25 -4.47
N ASP A 13 -7.19 -2.99 -3.45
CA ASP A 13 -6.91 -3.95 -2.38
C ASP A 13 -8.06 -4.00 -1.36
N VAL A 14 -8.68 -2.86 -1.05
CA VAL A 14 -9.72 -2.77 0.00
C VAL A 14 -11.10 -3.23 -0.49
N GLN A 15 -11.44 -2.98 -1.75
CA GLN A 15 -12.78 -3.21 -2.28
C GLN A 15 -13.27 -4.67 -2.25
N PRO A 16 -12.44 -5.69 -2.54
CA PRO A 16 -12.85 -7.09 -2.39
C PRO A 16 -13.25 -7.45 -0.95
N TYR A 17 -12.58 -6.86 0.05
CA TYR A 17 -12.87 -7.11 1.46
C TYR A 17 -14.14 -6.42 1.95
N LEU A 18 -14.50 -5.28 1.35
CA LEU A 18 -15.82 -4.68 1.57
C LEU A 18 -16.93 -5.62 1.08
N ALA A 19 -16.80 -6.15 -0.14
CA ALA A 19 -17.76 -7.10 -0.69
C ALA A 19 -17.88 -8.38 0.16
N LEU A 20 -16.73 -8.93 0.58
CA LEU A 20 -16.69 -10.07 1.50
C LEU A 20 -17.37 -9.74 2.83
N GLY A 21 -17.08 -8.57 3.40
CA GLY A 21 -17.66 -8.17 4.67
C GLY A 21 -19.18 -8.06 4.62
N VAL A 22 -19.72 -7.50 3.54
CA VAL A 22 -21.17 -7.45 3.31
C VAL A 22 -21.77 -8.85 3.19
N GLY A 23 -21.13 -9.75 2.44
CA GLY A 23 -21.59 -11.15 2.34
C GLY A 23 -21.60 -11.87 3.68
N LEU A 24 -20.59 -11.64 4.53
CA LEU A 24 -20.53 -12.19 5.88
C LEU A 24 -21.60 -11.59 6.80
N GLN A 25 -21.92 -10.30 6.68
CA GLN A 25 -23.06 -9.71 7.40
C GLN A 25 -24.39 -10.36 6.98
N GLN A 26 -24.60 -10.58 5.68
CA GLN A 26 -25.79 -11.26 5.17
C GLN A 26 -25.90 -12.71 5.67
N ALA A 27 -24.76 -13.37 5.92
CA ALA A 27 -24.71 -14.69 6.55
C ALA A 27 -24.95 -14.67 8.08
N GLY A 28 -25.20 -13.50 8.68
CA GLY A 28 -25.53 -13.36 10.11
C GLY A 28 -24.33 -13.09 11.01
N TYR A 29 -23.16 -12.78 10.46
CA TYR A 29 -21.98 -12.42 11.26
C TYR A 29 -21.92 -10.92 11.57
N THR A 30 -21.40 -10.56 12.74
CA THR A 30 -21.00 -9.18 13.01
C THR A 30 -19.61 -8.95 12.41
N VAL A 31 -19.48 -8.02 11.47
CA VAL A 31 -18.23 -7.83 10.72
C VAL A 31 -17.69 -6.42 10.93
N ARG A 32 -16.38 -6.35 11.15
CA ARG A 32 -15.59 -5.12 11.23
C ARG A 32 -14.49 -5.12 10.18
N LEU A 33 -14.33 -4.01 9.47
CA LEU A 33 -13.20 -3.77 8.60
C LEU A 33 -12.18 -2.86 9.31
N ALA A 34 -10.95 -3.34 9.39
CA ALA A 34 -9.82 -2.61 9.93
C ALA A 34 -8.88 -2.18 8.79
N THR A 35 -8.80 -0.87 8.51
CA THR A 35 -8.03 -0.31 7.38
C THR A 35 -7.66 1.16 7.63
N HIS A 36 -7.02 1.80 6.65
CA HIS A 36 -6.62 3.21 6.73
C HIS A 36 -7.83 4.14 6.81
N ASP A 37 -7.68 5.29 7.47
CA ASP A 37 -8.75 6.27 7.70
C ASP A 37 -9.42 6.76 6.42
N THR A 38 -8.69 6.80 5.31
CA THR A 38 -9.17 7.15 3.97
C THR A 38 -10.35 6.31 3.49
N PHE A 39 -10.52 5.10 4.04
CA PHE A 39 -11.64 4.20 3.71
C PHE A 39 -12.73 4.14 4.77
N LYS A 40 -12.66 4.96 5.83
CA LYS A 40 -13.68 5.01 6.88
C LYS A 40 -15.08 5.24 6.31
N ASP A 41 -15.25 6.32 5.53
CA ASP A 41 -16.55 6.68 4.97
C ASP A 41 -17.08 5.62 4.00
N LEU A 42 -16.18 4.96 3.26
CA LEU A 42 -16.55 3.88 2.36
C LEU A 42 -17.06 2.67 3.15
N THR A 43 -16.33 2.28 4.19
CA THR A 43 -16.69 1.18 5.10
C THR A 43 -18.06 1.39 5.72
N LEU A 44 -18.29 2.58 6.29
CA LEU A 44 -19.55 2.92 6.93
C LEU A 44 -20.72 2.97 5.93
N ARG A 45 -20.50 3.41 4.69
CA ARG A 45 -21.53 3.37 3.62
C ARG A 45 -21.98 1.96 3.27
N TYR A 46 -21.12 0.96 3.41
CA TYR A 46 -21.48 -0.45 3.23
C TYR A 46 -22.08 -1.09 4.49
N GLY A 47 -22.28 -0.33 5.57
CA GLY A 47 -22.90 -0.81 6.80
C GLY A 47 -21.97 -1.66 7.69
N LEU A 48 -20.66 -1.63 7.43
CA LEU A 48 -19.66 -2.39 8.20
C LEU A 48 -19.11 -1.55 9.36
N ASP A 49 -18.79 -2.22 10.48
CA ASP A 49 -18.04 -1.60 11.58
C ASP A 49 -16.64 -1.18 11.05
N PHE A 50 -16.17 -0.01 11.44
CA PHE A 50 -14.83 0.47 11.06
C PHE A 50 -13.86 0.47 12.25
N PHE A 51 -12.60 0.15 11.98
CA PHE A 51 -11.47 0.37 12.89
C PHE A 51 -10.26 0.91 12.13
N SER A 52 -9.63 1.95 12.67
CA SER A 52 -8.43 2.52 12.06
C SER A 52 -7.21 1.69 12.42
N VAL A 53 -6.45 1.25 11.42
CA VAL A 53 -5.11 0.64 11.65
C VAL A 53 -3.99 1.68 11.68
N GLY A 54 -4.32 2.96 11.48
CA GLY A 54 -3.35 4.05 11.41
C GLY A 54 -2.52 4.07 10.12
N GLY A 55 -1.85 5.19 9.89
CA GLY A 55 -1.10 5.47 8.67
C GLY A 55 -2.01 5.73 7.46
N ASP A 56 -1.54 6.53 6.51
CA ASP A 56 -2.12 6.62 5.18
C ASP A 56 -0.98 6.53 4.16
N ILE A 57 -0.87 5.36 3.54
CA ILE A 57 0.16 5.07 2.55
C ILE A 57 -0.06 5.94 1.29
N GLN A 58 -1.31 6.24 0.91
CA GLN A 58 -1.59 7.12 -0.22
C GLN A 58 -1.16 8.55 0.07
N TRP A 59 -1.42 9.03 1.29
CA TRP A 59 -0.89 10.33 1.72
C TRP A 59 0.64 10.35 1.64
N PHE A 60 1.31 9.31 2.16
CA PHE A 60 2.77 9.22 2.11
C PHE A 60 3.29 9.33 0.67
N PHE A 61 2.70 8.58 -0.27
CA PHE A 61 3.08 8.63 -1.68
C PHE A 61 2.79 9.98 -2.37
N ARG A 62 1.85 10.76 -1.84
CA ARG A 62 1.57 12.12 -2.34
C ARG A 62 2.57 13.16 -1.84
N THR A 63 3.37 12.86 -0.82
CA THR A 63 4.36 13.79 -0.30
C THR A 63 5.62 13.88 -1.17
N TYR A 64 6.33 15.01 -1.08
CA TYR A 64 7.65 15.16 -1.71
C TYR A 64 8.68 14.14 -1.19
N TYR A 65 8.52 13.66 0.05
CA TYR A 65 9.40 12.67 0.65
C TYR A 65 9.38 11.32 -0.09
N ALA A 66 8.20 10.84 -0.50
CA ALA A 66 8.12 9.64 -1.33
C ALA A 66 8.78 9.84 -2.70
N LYS A 67 8.64 11.03 -3.29
CA LYS A 67 9.30 11.39 -4.56
C LYS A 67 10.82 11.40 -4.42
N LEU A 68 11.36 11.92 -3.32
CA LEU A 68 12.79 11.89 -3.01
C LEU A 68 13.32 10.46 -2.85
N LEU A 69 12.58 9.56 -2.21
CA LEU A 69 12.98 8.15 -2.08
C LEU A 69 13.10 7.46 -3.45
N VAL A 70 12.17 7.73 -4.37
CA VAL A 70 12.23 7.19 -5.74
C VAL A 70 13.37 7.83 -6.53
N ILE A 71 13.55 9.15 -6.45
CA ILE A 71 14.64 9.84 -7.17
C ILE A 71 16.01 9.36 -6.67
N ASN A 72 16.21 9.29 -5.35
CA ASN A 72 17.49 8.85 -4.78
C ASN A 72 17.81 7.39 -5.12
N SER A 73 16.82 6.50 -5.16
CA SER A 73 17.03 5.11 -5.59
C SER A 73 17.37 5.00 -7.08
N ILE A 74 16.80 5.84 -7.95
CA ILE A 74 17.16 5.90 -9.37
C ILE A 74 18.59 6.42 -9.56
N ILE A 75 18.99 7.47 -8.83
CA ILE A 75 20.34 8.03 -8.90
C ILE A 75 21.37 7.04 -8.37
N ALA A 76 21.09 6.38 -7.24
CA ALA A 76 21.95 5.33 -6.69
C ALA A 76 22.16 4.18 -7.69
N ASN A 77 21.10 3.72 -8.34
CA ASN A 77 21.20 2.64 -9.35
C ASN A 77 21.96 3.08 -10.61
N LYS A 78 21.81 4.34 -11.06
CA LYS A 78 22.60 4.88 -12.17
C LYS A 78 24.09 4.94 -11.84
N ASN A 79 24.44 5.32 -10.62
CA ASN A 79 25.84 5.38 -10.18
C ASN A 79 26.47 3.99 -10.11
N GLU A 80 25.76 2.97 -9.60
CA GLU A 80 26.24 1.59 -9.65
C GLU A 80 26.48 1.12 -11.09
N LYS A 81 25.52 1.32 -12.00
CA LYS A 81 25.67 0.90 -13.41
C LYS A 81 26.81 1.64 -14.13
N ALA A 82 27.07 2.91 -13.79
CA ALA A 82 28.20 3.65 -14.32
C ALA A 82 29.55 3.10 -13.83
N ILE A 83 29.64 2.73 -12.54
CA ILE A 83 30.83 2.10 -11.96
C ILE A 83 31.09 0.71 -12.58
N TYR A 84 30.04 -0.08 -12.82
CA TYR A 84 30.18 -1.38 -13.50
C TYR A 84 30.60 -1.25 -14.97
N ARG A 85 30.15 -0.22 -15.69
CA ARG A 85 30.60 0.03 -17.08
C ARG A 85 32.06 0.47 -17.15
N ASN A 86 32.50 1.34 -16.24
CA ASN A 86 33.88 1.83 -16.23
C ASN A 86 34.90 0.76 -15.79
N SER A 87 34.50 -0.19 -14.94
CA SER A 87 35.38 -1.30 -14.51
C SER A 87 35.57 -2.40 -15.56
N GLN A 88 34.68 -2.52 -16.55
CA GLN A 88 34.85 -3.41 -17.70
C GLN A 88 35.73 -2.77 -18.79
N PHE A 89 35.73 -1.44 -18.90
CA PHE A 89 36.57 -0.71 -19.86
C PHE A 89 38.05 -0.71 -19.46
N THR A 90 38.36 -0.68 -18.16
CA THR A 90 39.75 -0.70 -17.66
C THR A 90 40.40 -2.09 -17.66
N ARG A 91 39.62 -3.17 -17.86
CA ARG A 91 40.13 -4.55 -17.96
C ARG A 91 40.38 -5.05 -19.40
N GLY A 92 40.04 -4.24 -20.42
CA GLY A 92 40.20 -4.60 -21.83
C GLY A 92 41.41 -3.98 -22.54
N ASN A 93 42.23 -3.19 -21.84
CA ASN A 93 43.37 -2.45 -22.40
C ASN A 93 44.68 -2.73 -21.64
N SER A 94 44.96 -4.01 -21.36
CA SER A 94 46.26 -4.47 -20.85
C SER A 94 46.67 -5.74 -21.56
#